data_AF-A0A7Y4UE19-F1
#
_entry.id   AF-A0A7Y4UE19-F1
#
_cell.length_a   1.000
_cell.length_b   1.000
_cell.length_c   1.000
_cell.angle_alpha   90.00
_cell.angle_beta   90.00
_cell.angle_gamma   90.00
#
_symmetry.space_group_name_H-M   'P 1'
#
loop_
_entity.id
_entity.type
_entity.pdbx_description
1 polymer ?
#
loop_
_entity_poly.entity_id
_entity_poly.type
_entity_poly.pdbx_seq_one_letter_code
_entity_poly.pdbx_strand_id
1 'polypeptide(L)'
;MNTINLIIADDHPIFRQANGAFATTTQTVGTVPGEIVAGYFNGDGHLDFAVNHFGNNTPNPDVSLRLGRGDGTFSSLPALNFAASPFPLSLNDLNNDGKFDVVT
;
A
#
# COMPACT_ATOMS: atom_id res chain seq x y z
N MET A 1 16.59 -5.66 -3.34
CA MET A 1 15.17 -5.47 -2.97
C MET A 1 15.12 -4.41 -1.90
N ASN A 2 14.29 -3.37 -2.07
CA ASN A 2 14.12 -2.29 -1.10
C ASN A 2 12.95 -2.62 -0.15
N THR A 3 13.06 -2.13 1.07
CA THR A 3 12.02 -2.24 2.09
C THR A 3 11.42 -0.88 2.39
N ILE A 4 10.15 -0.89 2.80
CA ILE A 4 9.49 0.27 3.41
C ILE A 4 9.21 -0.10 4.87
N ASN A 5 9.49 0.85 5.76
CA ASN A 5 9.05 0.77 7.15
C ASN A 5 7.66 1.36 7.23
N LEU A 6 6.69 0.54 7.62
CA LEU A 6 5.35 1.00 7.87
C LEU A 6 5.20 1.23 9.38
N ILE A 7 4.78 2.43 9.72
CA ILE A 7 4.22 2.74 11.03
C ILE A 7 2.72 2.64 10.84
N ILE A 8 2.13 1.53 11.24
CA ILE A 8 0.71 1.30 11.07
C ILE A 8 0.03 1.72 12.36
N ALA A 9 -0.85 2.70 12.23
CA ALA A 9 -2.00 2.82 13.08
C ALA A 9 -3.14 2.20 12.26
N ASP A 10 -3.72 1.07 12.67
CA ASP A 10 -4.98 0.57 12.09
C ASP A 10 -6.11 1.61 12.36
N ASP A 11 -7.40 1.30 12.18
CA ASP A 11 -8.52 2.16 12.66
C ASP A 11 -9.47 1.39 13.61
N HIS A 12 -8.93 0.40 14.32
CA HIS A 12 -9.51 -0.18 15.52
C HIS A 12 -9.26 0.73 16.77
N PRO A 13 -9.97 0.63 17.90
CA PRO A 13 -9.85 1.59 19.03
C PRO A 13 -8.48 1.63 19.79
N ILE A 14 -7.39 1.13 19.20
CA ILE A 14 -6.18 0.64 19.86
C ILE A 14 -4.84 1.00 19.14
N PHE A 15 -4.68 2.17 18.49
CA PHE A 15 -3.33 2.65 18.02
C PHE A 15 -2.46 3.32 19.05
N ARG A 16 -2.75 2.98 20.28
CA ARG A 16 -1.70 2.54 21.18
C ARG A 16 -1.84 1.02 21.31
N GLN A 17 -0.74 0.26 21.16
CA GLN A 17 -0.58 -0.93 22.01
C GLN A 17 -1.04 -0.56 23.42
N ALA A 18 -1.60 -1.45 24.24
CA ALA A 18 -2.16 -1.05 25.55
C ALA A 18 -1.27 -0.08 26.38
N ASN A 19 0.05 -0.09 26.14
CA ASN A 19 1.06 0.81 26.70
C ASN A 19 1.28 2.20 26.02
N GLY A 20 0.84 2.51 24.80
CA GLY A 20 1.24 3.75 24.12
C GLY A 20 1.94 3.62 22.78
N ALA A 21 2.47 2.44 22.46
CA ALA A 21 3.44 2.28 21.39
C ALA A 21 2.81 1.95 20.04
N PHE A 22 3.43 2.43 18.96
CA PHE A 22 3.15 2.02 17.59
C PHE A 22 3.88 0.72 17.29
N ALA A 23 3.20 -0.24 16.64
CA ALA A 23 3.86 -1.40 16.08
C ALA A 23 4.58 -1.02 14.78
N THR A 24 5.80 -1.50 14.60
CA THR A 24 6.54 -1.33 13.34
C THR A 24 6.66 -2.66 12.63
N THR A 25 6.43 -2.65 11.33
CA THR A 25 6.63 -3.80 10.46
C THR A 25 7.41 -3.37 9.23
N THR A 26 8.26 -4.25 8.72
CA THR A 26 9.05 -4.01 7.52
C THR A 26 8.47 -4.83 6.39
N GLN A 27 8.11 -4.17 5.29
CA GLN A 27 7.58 -4.82 4.10
C GLN A 27 8.57 -4.70 2.95
N THR A 28 8.85 -5.82 2.29
CA THR A 28 9.62 -5.83 1.05
C THR A 28 8.68 -5.52 -0.10
N VAL A 29 8.92 -4.40 -0.79
CA VAL A 29 7.96 -3.89 -1.80
C VAL A 29 8.44 -4.00 -3.23
N GLY A 30 9.75 -4.05 -3.46
CA GLY A 30 10.30 -4.09 -4.81
C GLY A 30 11.55 -3.23 -4.92
N THR A 31 11.89 -2.80 -6.13
CA THR A 31 13.00 -1.87 -6.38
C THR A 31 12.48 -0.50 -6.72
N VAL A 32 13.15 0.54 -6.22
CA VAL A 32 12.82 1.95 -6.48
C VAL A 32 11.37 2.31 -6.12
N PRO A 33 10.92 2.09 -4.86
CA PRO A 33 9.60 2.54 -4.44
C PRO A 33 9.52 4.06 -4.50
N GLY A 34 8.41 4.58 -5.00
CA GLY A 34 8.10 6.01 -5.04
C GLY A 34 7.14 6.39 -3.91
N GLU A 35 5.91 6.70 -4.28
CA GLU A 35 4.78 6.99 -3.42
C GLU A 35 4.06 5.75 -2.90
N ILE A 36 3.37 5.95 -1.77
CA ILE A 36 2.54 4.95 -1.11
C ILE A 36 1.18 5.59 -0.85
N VAL A 37 0.11 4.85 -1.10
CA VAL A 37 -1.24 5.18 -0.66
C VAL A 37 -1.82 4.02 0.15
N ALA A 38 -2.56 4.33 1.21
CA ALA A 38 -3.18 3.32 2.08
C ALA A 38 -4.70 3.51 2.10
N GLY A 39 -5.44 2.40 2.06
CA GLY A 39 -6.90 2.40 2.00
C GLY A 39 -7.48 0.99 2.07
N TYR A 40 -8.80 0.89 2.09
CA TYR A 40 -9.52 -0.40 2.06
C TYR A 40 -9.80 -0.78 0.60
N PHE A 41 -8.94 -1.60 0.00
CA PHE A 41 -9.01 -1.94 -1.43
C PHE A 41 -9.78 -3.23 -1.70
N ASN A 42 -9.83 -4.15 -0.75
CA ASN A 42 -10.56 -5.41 -0.88
C ASN A 42 -11.87 -5.45 -0.05
N GLY A 43 -12.11 -4.45 0.80
CA GLY A 43 -13.32 -4.32 1.62
C GLY A 43 -13.40 -5.29 2.81
N ASP A 44 -12.29 -5.90 3.24
CA ASP A 44 -12.26 -6.84 4.37
C ASP A 44 -12.17 -6.16 5.75
N GLY A 45 -12.09 -4.82 5.77
CA GLY A 45 -11.97 -4.02 6.99
C GLY A 45 -10.55 -3.89 7.52
N HIS A 46 -9.54 -4.38 6.79
CA HIS A 46 -8.13 -4.21 7.10
C HIS A 46 -7.49 -3.19 6.18
N LEU A 47 -6.57 -2.39 6.73
CA LEU A 47 -5.88 -1.37 5.95
C LEU A 47 -4.92 -2.06 4.97
N ASP A 48 -5.10 -1.78 3.69
CA ASP A 48 -4.23 -2.19 2.59
C ASP A 48 -3.31 -1.03 2.18
N PHE A 49 -2.30 -1.29 1.35
CA PHE A 49 -1.55 -0.21 0.70
C PHE A 49 -1.07 -0.55 -0.71
N ALA A 50 -0.93 0.48 -1.54
CA ALA A 50 -0.37 0.41 -2.88
C ALA A 50 0.93 1.19 -2.93
N VAL A 51 1.90 0.70 -3.70
CA VAL A 51 3.20 1.34 -3.91
C VAL A 51 3.46 1.40 -5.40
N ASN A 52 3.79 2.57 -5.93
CA ASN A 52 4.35 2.67 -7.27
C ASN A 52 5.86 2.47 -7.25
N HIS A 53 6.37 1.86 -8.31
CA HIS A 53 7.79 1.66 -8.53
C HIS A 53 8.18 2.37 -9.82
N PHE A 54 8.90 3.48 -9.69
CA PHE A 54 9.33 4.27 -10.83
C PHE A 54 10.63 4.99 -10.52
N GLY A 55 11.41 5.28 -11.55
CA GLY A 55 12.68 5.97 -11.46
C GLY A 55 13.29 6.18 -12.83
N ASN A 56 14.30 7.03 -12.91
CA ASN A 56 14.87 7.49 -14.18
C ASN A 56 15.31 6.35 -15.12
N ASN A 57 15.60 5.16 -14.59
CA ASN A 57 16.03 3.98 -15.34
C ASN A 57 15.18 2.73 -15.02
N THR A 58 13.93 2.87 -14.59
CA THR A 58 13.06 1.71 -14.35
C THR A 58 12.41 1.30 -15.66
N PRO A 59 12.82 0.17 -16.30
CA PRO A 59 12.31 -0.20 -17.62
C PRO A 59 10.84 -0.64 -17.60
N ASN A 60 10.35 -1.07 -16.43
CA ASN A 60 9.00 -1.56 -16.21
C ASN A 60 8.45 -0.88 -14.96
N PRO A 61 7.97 0.38 -15.06
CA PRO A 61 7.31 1.01 -13.93
C PRO A 61 6.02 0.25 -13.62
N ASP A 62 5.74 0.07 -12.34
CA ASP A 62 4.60 -0.72 -11.91
C ASP A 62 3.91 -0.12 -10.67
N VAL A 63 2.72 -0.62 -10.37
CA VAL A 63 2.07 -0.44 -9.07
C VAL A 63 1.83 -1.83 -8.48
N SER A 64 2.21 -2.01 -7.23
CA SER A 64 1.96 -3.26 -6.50
C SER A 64 1.04 -3.03 -5.31
N LEU A 65 0.11 -3.96 -5.08
CA LEU A 65 -0.82 -3.92 -3.96
C LEU A 65 -0.36 -4.85 -2.83
N ARG A 66 -0.55 -4.41 -1.60
CA ARG A 66 -0.31 -5.18 -0.38
C ARG A 66 -1.59 -5.20 0.44
N LEU A 67 -2.19 -6.39 0.55
CA LEU A 67 -3.44 -6.54 1.29
C LEU A 67 -3.15 -6.83 2.76
N GLY A 68 -3.70 -6.03 3.66
CA GLY A 68 -3.58 -6.19 5.10
C GLY A 68 -4.30 -7.44 5.59
N ARG A 69 -3.77 -8.08 6.63
CA ARG A 69 -4.43 -9.22 7.29
C ARG A 69 -5.01 -8.88 8.67
N GLY A 70 -4.94 -7.61 9.08
CA GLY A 70 -5.38 -7.15 10.40
C GLY A 70 -4.43 -7.48 11.56
N ASP A 71 -3.35 -8.23 11.32
CA ASP A 71 -2.35 -8.62 12.33
C ASP A 71 -1.01 -7.88 12.15
N GLY A 72 -1.00 -6.80 11.37
CA GLY A 72 0.22 -6.07 10.99
C GLY A 72 1.06 -6.76 9.91
N THR A 73 0.57 -7.88 9.34
CA THR A 73 1.17 -8.51 8.17
C THR A 73 0.38 -8.22 6.90
N PHE A 74 1.07 -8.37 5.76
CA PHE A 74 0.50 -8.11 4.44
C PHE A 74 0.75 -9.29 3.50
N SER A 75 -0.19 -9.50 2.59
CA SER A 75 0.00 -10.34 1.41
C SER A 75 0.33 -9.47 0.20
N SER A 76 1.04 -10.02 -0.78
CA SER A 76 1.35 -9.31 -2.02
C SER A 76 0.47 -9.81 -3.15
N LEU A 77 -0.09 -8.88 -3.91
CA LEU A 77 -0.64 -9.19 -5.23
C LEU A 77 0.41 -9.03 -6.32
N PRO A 78 0.18 -9.61 -7.52
CA PRO A 78 0.99 -9.31 -8.70
C PRO A 78 1.02 -7.80 -8.99
N ALA A 79 2.16 -7.30 -9.44
CA ALA A 79 2.29 -5.89 -9.83
C ALA A 79 1.60 -5.64 -11.19
N LEU A 80 0.97 -4.48 -11.30
CA LEU A 80 0.39 -3.97 -12.53
C LEU A 80 1.44 -3.13 -13.26
N ASN A 81 1.86 -3.57 -14.44
CA ASN A 81 2.89 -2.88 -15.22
C ASN A 81 2.28 -1.75 -16.05
N PHE A 82 3.01 -0.64 -16.14
CA PHE A 82 2.62 0.54 -16.91
C PHE A 82 3.67 0.86 -17.97
N ALA A 83 3.24 1.56 -19.03
CA ALA A 83 4.15 2.03 -20.08
C ALA A 83 4.93 3.30 -19.69
N ALA A 84 4.47 4.01 -18.66
CA ALA A 84 5.07 5.24 -18.13
C ALA A 84 4.96 5.26 -16.60
N SER A 85 5.66 6.18 -15.94
CA SER A 85 5.65 6.32 -14.48
C SER A 85 4.22 6.56 -13.95
N PRO A 86 3.67 5.66 -13.11
CA PRO A 86 2.33 5.81 -12.54
C PRO A 86 2.39 6.77 -11.34
N PHE A 87 2.45 8.07 -11.62
CA PHE A 87 2.58 9.14 -10.62
C PHE A 87 1.76 10.37 -11.07
N PRO A 88 0.99 11.00 -10.16
CA PRO A 88 0.84 10.70 -8.73
C PRO A 88 -0.16 9.57 -8.44
N LEU A 89 -0.06 8.93 -7.28
CA LEU A 89 -1.11 8.01 -6.81
C LEU A 89 -2.21 8.76 -6.03
N SER A 90 -3.47 8.45 -6.31
CA SER A 90 -4.63 8.96 -5.57
C SER A 90 -5.71 7.89 -5.39
N LEU A 91 -6.58 8.07 -4.39
CA LEU A 91 -7.64 7.13 -4.04
C LEU A 91 -9.02 7.71 -4.29
N ASN A 92 -9.90 6.94 -4.91
CA ASN A 92 -11.31 7.27 -5.08
C ASN A 92 -12.14 6.00 -5.28
N ASP A 93 -13.39 5.97 -4.85
CA ASP A 93 -14.32 4.89 -5.21
C ASP A 93 -15.00 5.27 -6.53
N LEU A 94 -14.37 4.93 -7.66
CA LEU A 94 -14.82 5.34 -8.99
C LEU A 94 -16.03 4.54 -9.46
N ASN A 95 -16.21 3.34 -8.91
CA ASN A 95 -17.24 2.39 -9.33
C ASN A 95 -18.41 2.26 -8.33
N ASN A 96 -18.35 2.96 -7.19
CA ASN A 96 -19.32 2.97 -6.09
C ASN A 96 -19.54 1.58 -5.46
N ASP A 97 -18.51 0.74 -5.37
CA ASP A 97 -18.60 -0.56 -4.70
C ASP A 97 -18.18 -0.52 -3.22
N GLY A 98 -17.83 0.65 -2.70
CA GLY A 98 -17.41 0.86 -1.33
C GLY A 98 -15.94 0.48 -1.08
N LYS A 99 -15.16 0.19 -2.11
CA LYS A 99 -13.71 -0.03 -2.03
C LYS A 99 -12.98 1.12 -2.71
N PHE A 100 -11.81 1.48 -2.19
CA PHE A 100 -11.00 2.49 -2.87
C PHE A 100 -10.35 1.92 -4.12
N ASP A 101 -10.52 2.58 -5.26
CA ASP A 101 -9.71 2.39 -6.45
C ASP A 101 -8.42 3.24 -6.37
N VAL A 102 -7.35 2.77 -7.01
CA VAL A 102 -6.10 3.52 -7.19
C VAL A 102 -6.11 4.19 -8.55
N VAL A 103 -5.84 5.50 -8.57
CA VAL A 103 -5.77 6.33 -9.79
C VAL A 103 -4.36 6.88 -9.94
N THR A 104 -3.82 6.83 -11.16
CA THR A 104 -2.44 7.22 -11.52
C THR A 104 -2.41 8.28 -12.59
#